data_AF-A0A225WB77-F1
#
_entry.id   AF-A0A225WB77-F1
#
_cell.length_a   1.000
_cell.length_b   1.000
_cell.length_c   1.000
_cell.angle_alpha   90.00
_cell.angle_beta   90.00
_cell.angle_gamma   90.00
#
_symmetry.space_group_name_H-M   'P 1'
#
loop_
_entity.id
_entity.type
_entity.pdbx_description
1 polymer ?
#
loop_
_entity_poly.entity_id
_entity_poly.type
_entity_poly.pdbx_seq_one_letter_code
_entity_poly.pdbx_strand_id
1 'polypeptide(L)'
;MLPSNSVPALSRVLEWARHTVDSYHVSEILASYPVIMNDDFMNARMTESCSEYVSADAYDYNFVVPRNLVIKLNTVTENERQKRQASKYFNTKEDARHPEGTTKEIMAFFPGGTPHFTSGAIYRMVEFYSIVKHLHAWKADMMWLQTTKWGEISAHPELFDDETCTAPLIPHFVPTRHQQIADEIIKILQSVCLSSTFRLSRGECTVVVEKMVGMVARDRMLSDTIIDLCVRCICQSVGNSYALDSYSVMMGCPSHPDTEIKYYNYVVLPVHLSNIHWGVIIVDISYRMDPPTITPYFYEPLCSANYTETMEYAYDTAVAEFLKNWHNASMLGESYPTTEKSVWLTSPKQPDGTSCGVLIIAQIYTMLKNSLLFTKSFVSEDDAAIMRLRIMWMFLSQPEITTRGNKVARVVESTDIELLATIKT
;
A
#
# COMPACT_ATOMS: atom_id res chain seq x y z
N MET A 1 8.67 -18.21 31.95
CA MET A 1 7.57 -17.94 32.89
C MET A 1 6.47 -17.22 32.13
N LEU A 2 5.20 -17.48 32.46
CA LEU A 2 4.07 -16.71 31.91
C LEU A 2 4.02 -15.32 32.57
N PRO A 3 3.63 -14.27 31.84
CA PRO A 3 3.51 -12.93 32.41
C PRO A 3 2.33 -12.82 33.40
N SER A 4 2.35 -11.75 34.20
CA SER A 4 1.27 -11.43 35.14
C SER A 4 -0.05 -11.20 34.41
N ASN A 5 -1.16 -11.68 34.98
CA ASN A 5 -2.52 -11.41 34.49
C ASN A 5 -2.90 -9.92 34.52
N SER A 6 -2.09 -9.07 35.15
CA SER A 6 -2.26 -7.61 35.11
C SER A 6 -1.88 -7.01 33.75
N VAL A 7 -1.03 -7.68 32.95
CA VAL A 7 -0.66 -7.19 31.62
C VAL A 7 -1.87 -7.31 30.70
N PRO A 8 -2.25 -6.24 29.97
CA PRO A 8 -3.37 -6.29 29.02
C PRO A 8 -3.19 -7.38 27.96
N ALA A 9 -4.32 -7.99 27.57
CA ALA A 9 -4.33 -9.00 26.51
C ALA A 9 -3.91 -8.40 25.16
N LEU A 10 -3.30 -9.23 24.31
CA LEU A 10 -2.72 -8.85 23.02
C LEU A 10 -3.76 -8.16 22.13
N SER A 11 -5.00 -8.63 22.13
CA SER A 11 -6.11 -7.97 21.43
C SER A 11 -6.24 -6.47 21.72
N ARG A 12 -6.19 -6.11 23.00
CA ARG A 12 -6.30 -4.74 23.48
C ARG A 12 -5.05 -3.94 23.13
N VAL A 13 -3.88 -4.57 23.22
CA VAL A 13 -2.61 -3.95 22.86
C VAL A 13 -2.54 -3.63 21.36
N LEU A 14 -3.05 -4.51 20.49
CA LEU A 14 -3.11 -4.26 19.04
C LEU A 14 -4.04 -3.09 18.73
N GLU A 15 -5.23 -3.06 19.34
CA GLU A 15 -6.19 -1.96 19.18
C GLU A 15 -5.60 -0.63 19.69
N TRP A 16 -4.96 -0.64 20.87
CA TRP A 16 -4.27 0.52 21.41
C TRP A 16 -3.14 1.01 20.49
N ALA A 17 -2.25 0.12 20.06
CA ALA A 17 -1.08 0.48 19.26
C ALA A 17 -1.45 1.09 17.89
N ARG A 18 -2.55 0.65 17.28
CA ARG A 18 -3.04 1.20 16.01
C ARG A 18 -3.60 2.62 16.15
N HIS A 19 -4.21 2.93 17.30
CA HIS A 19 -5.00 4.14 17.51
C HIS A 19 -4.33 5.18 18.42
N THR A 20 -3.17 4.87 19.02
CA THR A 20 -2.37 5.82 19.79
C THR A 20 -1.54 6.69 18.85
N VAL A 21 -1.62 8.02 19.02
CA VAL A 21 -0.97 9.02 18.16
C VAL A 21 0.54 9.03 18.35
N ASP A 22 1.02 8.94 19.59
CA ASP A 22 2.45 8.98 19.88
C ASP A 22 3.13 7.66 19.47
N SER A 23 3.63 7.63 18.24
CA SER A 23 4.32 6.46 17.67
C SER A 23 5.66 6.14 18.35
N TYR A 24 6.30 7.11 19.03
CA TYR A 24 7.50 6.84 19.82
C TYR A 24 7.14 6.07 21.09
N HIS A 25 6.14 6.55 21.83
CA HIS A 25 5.59 5.89 23.02
C HIS A 25 5.09 4.48 22.71
N VAL A 26 4.30 4.32 21.63
CA VAL A 26 3.82 2.99 21.21
C VAL A 26 4.99 2.04 20.97
N SER A 27 6.01 2.50 20.23
CA SER A 27 7.16 1.66 19.92
C SER A 27 7.98 1.27 21.16
N GLU A 28 8.06 2.13 22.17
CA GLU A 28 8.76 1.85 23.43
C GLU A 28 8.03 0.75 24.23
N ILE A 29 6.72 0.92 24.42
CA ILE A 29 5.89 -0.05 25.14
C ILE A 29 5.88 -1.42 24.44
N LEU A 30 5.73 -1.45 23.10
CA LEU A 30 5.74 -2.73 22.36
C LEU A 30 7.10 -3.43 22.43
N ALA A 31 8.21 -2.69 22.54
CA ALA A 31 9.54 -3.28 22.74
C ALA A 31 9.68 -3.99 24.10
N SER A 32 8.94 -3.51 25.11
CA SER A 32 8.91 -4.08 26.45
C SER A 32 7.73 -5.03 26.71
N TYR A 33 6.88 -5.28 25.70
CA TYR A 33 5.75 -6.19 25.82
C TYR A 33 6.23 -7.65 26.04
N PRO A 34 5.57 -8.46 26.90
CA PRO A 34 6.10 -9.76 27.26
C PRO A 34 6.32 -10.71 26.07
N VAL A 35 7.55 -11.22 25.96
CA VAL A 35 7.94 -12.27 25.02
C VAL A 35 8.31 -13.53 25.80
N ILE A 36 7.64 -14.65 25.52
CA ILE A 36 7.96 -15.96 26.10
C ILE A 36 8.62 -16.87 25.06
N MET A 37 9.19 -18.02 25.48
CA MET A 37 9.80 -19.00 24.56
C MET A 37 10.94 -18.39 23.74
N ASN A 38 11.74 -17.53 24.37
CA ASN A 38 12.87 -16.83 23.76
C ASN A 38 14.19 -17.59 23.87
N ASP A 39 14.16 -18.86 24.29
CA ASP A 39 15.34 -19.70 24.37
C ASP A 39 15.75 -20.21 22.98
N ASP A 40 17.06 -20.23 22.72
CA ASP A 40 17.63 -20.60 21.42
C ASP A 40 17.22 -22.02 20.96
N PHE A 41 16.88 -22.89 21.90
CA PHE A 41 16.49 -24.27 21.62
C PHE A 41 15.13 -24.36 20.90
N MET A 42 14.20 -23.45 21.16
CA MET A 42 12.91 -23.40 20.45
C MET A 42 13.08 -23.18 18.94
N ASN A 43 14.16 -22.53 18.51
CA ASN A 43 14.43 -22.26 17.11
C ASN A 43 14.77 -23.52 16.31
N ALA A 44 15.24 -24.59 16.95
CA ALA A 44 15.51 -25.87 16.28
C ALA A 44 14.26 -26.78 16.22
N ARG A 45 13.22 -26.51 17.01
CA ARG A 45 12.04 -27.38 17.09
C ARG A 45 11.15 -27.29 15.85
N MET A 46 10.57 -28.43 15.51
CA MET A 46 9.51 -28.55 14.51
C MET A 46 8.18 -28.14 15.11
N THR A 47 7.30 -27.59 14.27
CA THR A 47 5.93 -27.21 14.65
C THR A 47 4.97 -28.28 14.19
N GLU A 48 3.93 -28.50 14.98
CA GLU A 48 2.83 -29.41 14.66
C GLU A 48 1.50 -28.66 14.69
N SER A 49 0.49 -29.24 14.05
CA SER A 49 -0.84 -28.68 13.97
C SER A 49 -1.92 -29.76 14.04
N CYS A 50 -3.00 -29.48 14.76
CA CYS A 50 -4.14 -30.37 14.91
C CYS A 50 -5.47 -29.58 14.84
N SER A 51 -6.58 -30.32 14.80
CA SER A 51 -7.93 -29.75 14.81
C SER A 51 -8.60 -30.07 16.13
N GLU A 52 -8.98 -29.05 16.90
CA GLU A 52 -9.57 -29.22 18.24
C GLU A 52 -10.80 -28.31 18.41
N TYR A 53 -11.74 -28.73 19.26
CA TYR A 53 -12.86 -27.90 19.67
C TYR A 53 -12.43 -27.06 20.87
N VAL A 54 -12.47 -25.74 20.73
CA VAL A 54 -11.98 -24.80 21.75
C VAL A 54 -13.02 -23.73 22.07
N SER A 55 -12.95 -23.19 23.29
CA SER A 55 -13.67 -21.97 23.65
C SER A 55 -12.85 -20.75 23.18
N ALA A 56 -13.51 -19.80 22.51
CA ALA A 56 -12.85 -18.66 21.89
C ALA A 56 -12.11 -17.76 22.90
N ASP A 57 -12.63 -17.63 24.12
CA ASP A 57 -12.11 -16.71 25.14
C ASP A 57 -10.82 -17.22 25.82
N ALA A 58 -10.48 -18.50 25.65
CA ALA A 58 -9.35 -19.13 26.35
C ALA A 58 -7.96 -18.81 25.75
N TYR A 59 -7.91 -18.13 24.59
CA TYR A 59 -6.69 -17.99 23.77
C TYR A 59 -6.31 -16.54 23.44
N ASP A 60 -6.84 -15.55 24.17
CA ASP A 60 -6.37 -14.16 24.07
C ASP A 60 -5.23 -13.91 25.05
N TYR A 61 -4.01 -14.17 24.60
CA TYR A 61 -2.80 -14.11 25.42
C TYR A 61 -2.35 -12.68 25.71
N ASN A 62 -1.73 -12.46 26.87
CA ASN A 62 -1.05 -11.22 27.26
C ASN A 62 0.47 -11.25 27.01
N PHE A 63 0.90 -12.02 26.01
CA PHE A 63 2.29 -12.14 25.55
C PHE A 63 2.35 -12.46 24.06
N VAL A 64 3.55 -12.37 23.50
CA VAL A 64 3.91 -12.91 22.20
C VAL A 64 5.03 -13.95 22.32
N VAL A 65 5.28 -14.72 21.27
CA VAL A 65 6.48 -15.56 21.11
C VAL A 65 7.40 -14.95 20.05
N PRO A 66 8.71 -15.24 20.01
CA PRO A 66 9.62 -14.67 19.04
C PRO A 66 9.13 -14.75 17.59
N ARG A 67 9.38 -13.69 16.82
CA ARG A 67 8.90 -13.53 15.43
C ARG A 67 9.15 -14.74 14.54
N ASN A 68 10.33 -15.35 14.66
CA ASN A 68 10.70 -16.51 13.88
C ASN A 68 9.90 -17.78 14.27
N LEU A 69 9.49 -17.91 15.53
CA LEU A 69 8.57 -18.97 15.96
C LEU A 69 7.14 -18.70 15.46
N VAL A 70 6.68 -17.44 15.49
CA VAL A 70 5.39 -17.05 14.89
C VAL A 70 5.34 -17.40 13.41
N ILE A 71 6.42 -17.16 12.66
CA ILE A 71 6.50 -17.54 11.24
C ILE A 71 6.31 -19.05 11.07
N LYS A 72 6.97 -19.88 11.87
CA LYS A 72 6.80 -21.35 11.82
C LYS A 72 5.36 -21.77 12.12
N LEU A 73 4.77 -21.23 13.19
CA LEU A 73 3.39 -21.52 13.59
C LEU A 73 2.38 -21.08 12.53
N ASN A 74 2.60 -19.91 11.92
CA ASN A 74 1.75 -19.42 10.84
C ASN A 74 1.84 -20.31 9.60
N THR A 75 3.04 -20.78 9.23
CA THR A 75 3.23 -21.69 8.10
C THR A 75 2.45 -22.99 8.26
N VAL A 76 2.51 -23.66 9.42
CA VAL A 76 1.74 -24.90 9.64
C VAL A 76 0.23 -24.63 9.69
N THR A 77 -0.17 -23.48 10.23
CA THR A 77 -1.58 -23.05 10.28
C THR A 77 -2.15 -22.83 8.88
N GLU A 78 -1.43 -22.11 8.02
CA GLU A 78 -1.84 -21.88 6.63
C GLU A 78 -1.83 -23.18 5.81
N ASN A 79 -0.86 -24.08 6.03
CA ASN A 79 -0.84 -25.39 5.38
C ASN A 79 -2.08 -26.23 5.74
N GLU A 80 -2.47 -26.27 7.02
CA GLU A 80 -3.69 -26.96 7.44
C GLU A 80 -4.96 -26.29 6.90
N ARG A 81 -4.98 -24.95 6.85
CA ARG A 81 -6.08 -24.19 6.27
C ARG A 81 -6.27 -24.51 4.78
N GLN A 82 -5.18 -24.59 4.03
CA GLN A 82 -5.20 -24.96 2.61
C GLN A 82 -5.68 -26.41 2.41
N LYS A 83 -5.23 -27.37 3.23
CA LYS A 83 -5.73 -28.75 3.20
C LYS A 83 -7.24 -28.80 3.41
N ARG A 84 -7.79 -28.02 4.35
CA ARG A 84 -9.23 -27.91 4.59
C ARG A 84 -9.98 -27.24 3.44
N GLN A 85 -9.41 -26.22 2.80
CA GLN A 85 -10.03 -25.59 1.63
C GLN A 85 -10.08 -26.54 0.43
N ALA A 86 -9.00 -27.29 0.18
CA ALA A 86 -8.99 -28.34 -0.83
C ALA A 86 -9.97 -29.48 -0.52
N SER A 87 -10.14 -29.84 0.77
CA SER A 87 -11.10 -30.88 1.17
C SER A 87 -12.56 -30.43 1.06
N LYS A 88 -12.88 -29.13 1.15
CA LYS A 88 -14.25 -28.62 0.97
C LYS A 88 -14.81 -28.81 -0.45
N TYR A 89 -13.96 -29.04 -1.45
CA TYR A 89 -14.41 -29.44 -2.80
C TYR A 89 -14.98 -30.87 -2.83
N PHE A 90 -14.71 -31.68 -1.79
CA PHE A 90 -15.26 -33.01 -1.59
C PHE A 90 -16.08 -33.01 -0.30
N ASN A 91 -17.40 -32.80 -0.43
CA ASN A 91 -18.37 -32.78 0.68
C ASN A 91 -18.02 -33.77 1.80
N THR A 92 -17.70 -33.25 2.98
CA THR A 92 -17.58 -34.05 4.20
C THR A 92 -18.71 -33.67 5.16
N LYS A 93 -19.51 -34.70 5.50
CA LYS A 93 -20.64 -34.63 6.43
C LYS A 93 -20.22 -33.96 7.73
N GLU A 94 -21.03 -33.02 8.23
CA GLU A 94 -20.84 -32.38 9.54
C GLU A 94 -20.77 -33.44 10.65
N ASP A 95 -19.75 -33.31 11.51
CA ASP A 95 -19.53 -34.18 12.68
C ASP A 95 -20.65 -33.95 13.71
N ALA A 96 -21.56 -34.92 13.87
CA ALA A 96 -22.75 -34.82 14.73
C ALA A 96 -22.50 -34.79 16.27
N ARG A 97 -21.31 -34.37 16.74
CA ARG A 97 -20.96 -34.25 18.17
C ARG A 97 -20.15 -32.98 18.42
N HIS A 98 -20.84 -31.85 18.51
CA HIS A 98 -20.26 -30.56 18.86
C HIS A 98 -20.56 -30.23 20.33
N PRO A 99 -19.53 -30.03 21.19
CA PRO A 99 -19.73 -29.51 22.53
C PRO A 99 -20.31 -28.08 22.47
N GLU A 100 -21.39 -27.81 23.22
CA GLU A 100 -22.01 -26.48 23.27
C GLU A 100 -20.98 -25.42 23.68
N GLY A 101 -20.96 -24.28 22.96
CA GLY A 101 -20.06 -23.15 23.24
C GLY A 101 -18.61 -23.32 22.73
N THR A 102 -18.32 -24.32 21.90
CA THR A 102 -16.99 -24.52 21.31
C THR A 102 -16.99 -24.43 19.78
N THR A 103 -15.88 -23.97 19.20
CA THR A 103 -15.66 -23.92 17.75
C THR A 103 -14.49 -24.81 17.35
N LYS A 104 -14.59 -25.44 16.18
CA LYS A 104 -13.51 -26.28 15.62
C LYS A 104 -12.41 -25.40 15.05
N GLU A 105 -11.31 -25.26 15.77
CA GLU A 105 -10.17 -24.41 15.38
C GLU A 105 -9.00 -25.22 14.81
N ILE A 106 -8.06 -24.52 14.19
CA ILE A 106 -6.71 -25.04 13.91
C ILE A 106 -5.85 -24.65 15.12
N MET A 107 -5.25 -25.65 15.75
CA MET A 107 -4.27 -25.46 16.81
C MET A 107 -2.88 -25.72 16.24
N ALA A 108 -1.91 -24.87 16.57
CA ALA A 108 -0.50 -25.11 16.28
C ALA A 108 0.35 -24.99 17.55
N PHE A 109 1.38 -25.81 17.66
CA PHE A 109 2.20 -25.91 18.87
C PHE A 109 3.59 -26.44 18.56
N PHE A 110 4.50 -26.33 19.53
CA PHE A 110 5.79 -27.02 19.52
C PHE A 110 5.71 -28.25 20.44
N PRO A 111 6.12 -29.45 19.99
CA PRO A 111 6.09 -30.64 20.84
C PRO A 111 6.89 -30.47 22.14
N GLY A 112 6.52 -31.25 23.16
CA GLY A 112 7.21 -31.25 24.46
C GLY A 112 6.65 -30.26 25.48
N GLY A 113 5.32 -30.19 25.60
CA GLY A 113 4.62 -29.47 26.68
C GLY A 113 4.58 -27.95 26.53
N THR A 114 4.75 -27.43 25.32
CA THR A 114 4.63 -25.98 25.08
C THR A 114 3.16 -25.56 24.96
N PRO A 115 2.83 -24.26 25.11
CA PRO A 115 1.48 -23.79 24.89
C PRO A 115 0.98 -24.11 23.48
N HIS A 116 -0.31 -24.44 23.38
CA HIS A 116 -1.01 -24.62 22.11
C HIS A 116 -1.65 -23.30 21.71
N PHE A 117 -1.51 -22.90 20.44
CA PHE A 117 -2.02 -21.63 19.93
C PHE A 117 -3.13 -21.87 18.92
N THR A 118 -4.25 -21.15 19.05
CA THR A 118 -5.27 -21.10 18.00
C THR A 118 -4.77 -20.30 16.80
N SER A 119 -5.38 -20.56 15.63
CA SER A 119 -5.15 -19.74 14.42
C SER A 119 -5.31 -18.24 14.69
N GLY A 120 -6.36 -17.85 15.42
CA GLY A 120 -6.61 -16.47 15.81
C GLY A 120 -5.52 -15.87 16.71
N ALA A 121 -4.98 -16.63 17.67
CA ALA A 121 -3.87 -16.18 18.50
C ALA A 121 -2.61 -15.95 17.65
N ILE A 122 -2.32 -16.86 16.72
CA ILE A 122 -1.18 -16.75 15.80
C ILE A 122 -1.32 -15.52 14.91
N TYR A 123 -2.50 -15.27 14.35
CA TYR A 123 -2.75 -14.08 13.52
C TYR A 123 -2.58 -12.78 14.30
N ARG A 124 -2.99 -12.72 15.58
CA ARG A 124 -2.72 -11.56 16.45
C ARG A 124 -1.22 -11.36 16.70
N MET A 125 -0.46 -12.44 16.86
CA MET A 125 1.01 -12.33 16.99
C MET A 125 1.67 -11.89 15.67
N VAL A 126 1.17 -12.36 14.52
CA VAL A 126 1.60 -11.86 13.19
C VAL A 126 1.31 -10.36 13.08
N GLU A 127 0.12 -9.94 13.50
CA GLU A 127 -0.30 -8.54 13.51
C GLU A 127 0.57 -7.68 14.44
N PHE A 128 0.91 -8.16 15.63
CA PHE A 128 1.84 -7.49 16.55
C PHE A 128 3.16 -7.17 15.87
N TYR A 129 3.79 -8.16 15.24
CA TYR A 129 5.06 -7.95 14.54
C TYR A 129 4.90 -7.12 13.26
N SER A 130 3.71 -7.10 12.66
CA SER A 130 3.38 -6.17 11.58
C SER A 130 3.36 -4.73 12.07
N ILE A 131 2.67 -4.44 13.19
CA ILE A 131 2.62 -3.09 13.79
C ILE A 131 4.02 -2.62 14.19
N VAL A 132 4.82 -3.47 14.86
CA VAL A 132 6.22 -3.15 15.20
C VAL A 132 7.03 -2.78 13.95
N LYS A 133 6.85 -3.50 12.85
CA LYS A 133 7.50 -3.18 11.56
C LYS A 133 7.05 -1.82 11.02
N HIS A 134 5.76 -1.50 11.07
CA HIS A 134 5.24 -0.20 10.62
C HIS A 134 5.77 0.95 11.49
N LEU A 135 5.88 0.78 12.81
CA LEU A 135 6.45 1.81 13.70
C LEU A 135 7.94 2.06 13.40
N HIS A 136 8.72 1.01 13.13
CA HIS A 136 10.10 1.17 12.68
C HIS A 136 10.19 1.90 11.34
N ALA A 137 9.30 1.58 10.39
CA ALA A 137 9.21 2.29 9.12
C ALA A 137 8.81 3.76 9.32
N TRP A 138 7.87 4.06 10.22
CA TRP A 138 7.45 5.43 10.56
C TRP A 138 8.63 6.23 11.10
N LYS A 139 9.39 5.66 12.03
CA LYS A 139 10.60 6.29 12.60
C LYS A 139 11.66 6.58 11.52
N ALA A 140 11.86 5.63 10.60
CA ALA A 140 12.81 5.81 9.50
C ALA A 140 12.36 6.90 8.51
N ASP A 141 11.07 6.98 8.21
CA ASP A 141 10.51 8.01 7.33
C ASP A 141 10.54 9.39 7.99
N MET A 142 10.23 9.49 9.29
CA MET A 142 10.40 10.70 10.09
C MET A 142 11.86 11.17 10.12
N MET A 143 12.80 10.25 10.31
CA MET A 143 14.23 10.58 10.26
C MET A 143 14.65 11.12 8.89
N TRP A 144 14.16 10.53 7.80
CA TRP A 144 14.42 11.02 6.45
C TRP A 144 13.87 12.43 6.24
N LEU A 145 12.63 12.69 6.66
CA LEU A 145 12.03 14.03 6.58
C LEU A 145 12.80 15.07 7.40
N GLN A 146 13.27 14.70 8.59
CA GLN A 146 13.93 15.63 9.53
C GLN A 146 15.41 15.88 9.20
N THR A 147 16.11 14.89 8.66
CA THR A 147 17.57 14.98 8.44
C THR A 147 17.95 15.40 7.02
N THR A 148 17.07 15.18 6.03
CA THR A 148 17.28 15.70 4.68
C THR A 148 17.22 17.22 4.68
N LYS A 149 18.19 17.85 4.01
CA LYS A 149 18.31 19.30 3.92
C LYS A 149 17.45 19.87 2.80
N TRP A 150 16.13 19.79 2.93
CA TRP A 150 15.18 20.21 1.88
C TRP A 150 15.38 21.65 1.41
N GLY A 151 15.73 22.55 2.32
CA GLY A 151 16.06 23.95 2.02
C GLY A 151 17.33 24.19 1.20
N GLU A 152 18.15 23.16 0.96
CA GLU A 152 19.37 23.24 0.13
C GLU A 152 19.19 22.58 -1.26
N ILE A 153 18.08 21.85 -1.49
CA ILE A 153 17.84 21.10 -2.73
C ILE A 153 17.23 22.00 -3.81
N SER A 154 17.99 22.20 -4.91
CA SER A 154 17.56 23.01 -6.06
C SER A 154 16.78 22.22 -7.13
N ALA A 155 16.73 20.89 -7.05
CA ALA A 155 16.01 20.04 -7.99
C ALA A 155 14.53 20.41 -8.04
N HIS A 156 13.96 20.55 -9.24
CA HIS A 156 12.60 21.03 -9.43
C HIS A 156 11.85 20.19 -10.49
N PRO A 157 11.53 18.92 -10.16
CA PRO A 157 10.77 18.07 -11.06
C PRO A 157 9.34 18.59 -11.23
N GLU A 158 8.70 18.25 -12.35
CA GLU A 158 7.33 18.68 -12.68
C GLU A 158 6.25 17.98 -11.83
N LEU A 159 6.48 16.75 -11.35
CA LEU A 159 5.45 15.98 -10.64
C LEU A 159 4.85 16.76 -9.46
N PHE A 160 3.53 16.99 -9.50
CA PHE A 160 2.73 17.69 -8.49
C PHE A 160 3.25 19.10 -8.14
N ASP A 161 3.90 19.77 -9.08
CA ASP A 161 4.41 21.13 -8.92
C ASP A 161 3.30 22.18 -8.73
N ASP A 162 2.19 22.04 -9.45
CA ASP A 162 1.00 22.88 -9.30
C ASP A 162 0.35 22.69 -7.93
N GLU A 163 0.10 21.43 -7.53
CA GLU A 163 -0.57 21.10 -6.27
C GLU A 163 0.25 21.52 -5.06
N THR A 164 1.58 21.46 -5.18
CA THR A 164 2.50 21.90 -4.12
C THR A 164 2.82 23.40 -4.17
N CYS A 165 2.23 24.15 -5.11
CA CYS A 165 2.48 25.56 -5.37
C CYS A 165 3.97 25.87 -5.64
N THR A 166 4.68 24.95 -6.29
CA THR A 166 6.09 25.12 -6.66
C THR A 166 6.26 25.55 -8.13
N ALA A 167 5.34 25.19 -9.04
CA ALA A 167 5.39 25.57 -10.45
C ALA A 167 5.55 27.08 -10.72
N PRO A 168 4.83 28.00 -10.04
CA PRO A 168 4.96 29.43 -10.31
C PRO A 168 6.17 30.09 -9.63
N LEU A 169 6.95 29.35 -8.83
CA LEU A 169 8.04 29.93 -8.05
C LEU A 169 9.27 30.17 -8.93
N ILE A 170 9.94 31.31 -8.70
CA ILE A 170 11.28 31.49 -9.23
C ILE A 170 12.24 30.51 -8.54
N PRO A 171 13.29 30.00 -9.23
CA PRO A 171 14.16 28.93 -8.71
C PRO A 171 14.76 29.19 -7.32
N HIS A 172 14.99 30.47 -6.98
CA HIS A 172 15.53 30.86 -5.68
C HIS A 172 14.61 30.50 -4.49
N PHE A 173 13.28 30.46 -4.68
CA PHE A 173 12.32 30.16 -3.61
C PHE A 173 11.90 28.69 -3.56
N VAL A 174 12.26 27.88 -4.56
CA VAL A 174 11.90 26.47 -4.65
C VAL A 174 12.41 25.66 -3.43
N PRO A 175 13.70 25.78 -3.00
CA PRO A 175 14.18 25.03 -1.83
C PRO A 175 13.42 25.40 -0.54
N THR A 176 13.06 26.67 -0.36
CA THR A 176 12.25 27.10 0.79
C THR A 176 10.89 26.41 0.80
N ARG A 177 10.26 26.25 -0.36
CA ARG A 177 8.98 25.53 -0.46
C ARG A 177 9.13 24.04 -0.20
N HIS A 178 10.24 23.41 -0.62
CA HIS A 178 10.53 22.01 -0.26
C HIS A 178 10.60 21.80 1.25
N GLN A 179 11.28 22.70 1.98
CA GLN A 179 11.33 22.64 3.43
C GLN A 179 9.94 22.76 4.07
N GLN A 180 9.11 23.70 3.59
CA GLN A 180 7.74 23.86 4.09
C GLN A 180 6.89 22.60 3.88
N ILE A 181 6.99 21.96 2.72
CA ILE A 181 6.28 20.70 2.42
C ILE A 181 6.71 19.60 3.41
N ALA A 182 8.01 19.48 3.69
CA ALA A 182 8.52 18.52 4.66
C ALA A 182 8.01 18.81 6.08
N ASP A 183 8.03 20.07 6.51
CA ASP A 183 7.53 20.50 7.83
C ASP A 183 6.02 20.23 7.99
N GLU A 184 5.23 20.46 6.93
CA GLU A 184 3.81 20.14 6.88
C GLU A 184 3.57 18.63 7.06
N ILE A 185 4.31 17.78 6.33
CA ILE A 185 4.23 16.32 6.45
C ILE A 185 4.60 15.87 7.87
N ILE A 186 5.72 16.37 8.41
CA ILE A 186 6.20 16.04 9.76
C ILE A 186 5.11 16.35 10.79
N LYS A 187 4.52 17.55 10.71
CA LYS A 187 3.45 17.98 11.61
C LYS A 187 2.24 17.06 11.53
N ILE A 188 1.83 16.67 10.33
CA ILE A 188 0.70 15.74 10.14
C ILE A 188 1.02 14.39 10.76
N LEU A 189 2.17 13.79 10.42
CA LEU A 189 2.59 12.48 10.93
C LEU A 189 2.72 12.42 12.46
N GLN A 190 3.06 13.54 13.10
CA GLN A 190 3.10 13.65 14.57
C GLN A 190 1.71 13.74 15.22
N SER A 191 0.68 14.06 14.44
CA SER A 191 -0.69 14.25 14.92
C SER A 191 -1.64 13.08 14.64
N VAL A 192 -1.17 12.07 13.88
CA VAL A 192 -1.97 10.93 13.44
C VAL A 192 -1.43 9.61 13.99
N CYS A 193 -2.27 8.57 13.93
CA CYS A 193 -1.92 7.21 14.32
C CYS A 193 -1.90 6.28 13.09
N LEU A 194 -1.44 5.03 13.25
CA LEU A 194 -1.38 4.09 12.12
C LEU A 194 -2.76 3.83 11.48
N SER A 195 -3.85 3.87 12.26
CA SER A 195 -5.22 3.71 11.77
C SER A 195 -5.84 4.98 11.16
N SER A 196 -5.18 6.14 11.28
CA SER A 196 -5.69 7.38 10.68
C SER A 196 -5.86 7.21 9.18
N THR A 197 -6.99 7.71 8.67
CA THR A 197 -7.41 7.49 7.28
C THR A 197 -7.67 8.83 6.61
N PHE A 198 -7.09 9.04 5.43
CA PHE A 198 -7.22 10.26 4.64
C PHE A 198 -8.12 10.03 3.43
N ARG A 199 -9.01 10.98 3.11
CA ARG A 199 -9.89 10.93 1.94
C ARG A 199 -9.38 11.82 0.84
N LEU A 200 -9.14 11.28 -0.35
CA LEU A 200 -8.76 12.10 -1.51
C LEU A 200 -9.93 13.03 -1.91
N SER A 201 -9.65 14.31 -2.03
CA SER A 201 -10.66 15.38 -2.26
C SER A 201 -11.50 15.24 -3.54
N ARG A 202 -11.08 14.42 -4.52
CA ARG A 202 -11.77 14.23 -5.81
C ARG A 202 -12.26 12.81 -6.09
N GLY A 203 -12.33 11.94 -5.07
CA GLY A 203 -12.86 10.58 -5.23
C GLY A 203 -13.29 9.91 -3.92
N GLU A 204 -13.76 8.67 -4.02
CA GLU A 204 -14.09 7.83 -2.86
C GLU A 204 -12.87 7.12 -2.25
N CYS A 205 -11.70 7.28 -2.88
CA CYS A 205 -10.48 6.63 -2.47
C CYS A 205 -10.00 7.15 -1.11
N THR A 206 -9.63 6.21 -0.25
CA THR A 206 -9.06 6.51 1.08
C THR A 206 -7.74 5.79 1.25
N VAL A 207 -6.87 6.36 2.08
CA VAL A 207 -5.57 5.77 2.41
C VAL A 207 -5.36 5.80 3.92
N VAL A 208 -4.96 4.66 4.47
CA VAL A 208 -4.62 4.51 5.88
C VAL A 208 -3.13 4.76 6.06
N VAL A 209 -2.73 5.48 7.12
CA VAL A 209 -1.31 5.81 7.41
C VAL A 209 -0.43 4.56 7.41
N GLU A 210 -0.90 3.46 7.98
CA GLU A 210 -0.21 2.16 7.97
C GLU A 210 0.21 1.71 6.55
N LYS A 211 -0.59 2.02 5.51
CA LYS A 211 -0.30 1.65 4.12
C LYS A 211 0.69 2.58 3.42
N MET A 212 0.93 3.77 3.96
CA MET A 212 1.84 4.77 3.39
C MET A 212 3.24 4.68 3.98
N VAL A 213 3.31 4.49 5.30
CA VAL A 213 4.55 4.42 6.04
C VAL A 213 5.42 3.28 5.53
N GLY A 214 6.68 3.60 5.21
CA GLY A 214 7.66 2.66 4.66
C GLY A 214 7.44 2.30 3.20
N MET A 215 6.49 2.96 2.52
CA MET A 215 6.12 2.66 1.13
C MET A 215 6.33 3.84 0.17
N VAL A 216 6.54 5.07 0.66
CA VAL A 216 6.72 6.27 -0.20
C VAL A 216 8.10 6.90 -0.04
N ALA A 217 8.51 7.14 1.20
CA ALA A 217 9.75 7.84 1.52
C ALA A 217 11.01 7.02 1.17
N ARG A 218 12.16 7.71 1.15
CA ARG A 218 13.50 7.10 1.01
C ARG A 218 13.65 6.35 -0.31
N ASP A 219 14.19 5.13 -0.25
CA ASP A 219 14.53 4.22 -1.34
C ASP A 219 13.51 3.07 -1.44
N ARG A 220 12.26 3.31 -1.06
CA ARG A 220 11.22 2.27 -1.03
C ARG A 220 10.53 2.15 -2.38
N MET A 221 10.32 0.92 -2.85
CA MET A 221 9.45 0.69 -4.00
C MET A 221 8.01 1.01 -3.61
N LEU A 222 7.32 1.80 -4.44
CA LEU A 222 5.92 2.14 -4.22
C LEU A 222 5.04 0.88 -4.32
N SER A 223 4.06 0.75 -3.42
CA SER A 223 3.07 -0.33 -3.47
C SER A 223 2.01 -0.11 -4.54
N ASP A 224 1.31 -1.17 -4.92
CA ASP A 224 0.13 -1.10 -5.80
C ASP A 224 -0.87 -0.05 -5.29
N THR A 225 -1.11 0.00 -3.98
CA THR A 225 -2.01 1.00 -3.37
C THR A 225 -1.55 2.43 -3.63
N ILE A 226 -0.25 2.72 -3.48
CA ILE A 226 0.26 4.07 -3.72
C ILE A 226 0.20 4.42 -5.21
N ILE A 227 0.54 3.47 -6.09
CA ILE A 227 0.45 3.67 -7.54
C ILE A 227 -0.99 3.96 -7.95
N ASP A 228 -1.94 3.08 -7.62
CA ASP A 228 -3.34 3.21 -8.02
C ASP A 228 -3.96 4.53 -7.52
N LEU A 229 -3.69 4.90 -6.26
CA LEU A 229 -4.17 6.17 -5.72
C LEU A 229 -3.59 7.39 -6.45
N CYS A 230 -2.29 7.39 -6.77
CA CYS A 230 -1.66 8.46 -7.53
C CYS A 230 -2.24 8.57 -8.95
N VAL A 231 -2.36 7.45 -9.68
CA VAL A 231 -2.88 7.45 -11.05
C VAL A 231 -4.33 7.96 -11.06
N ARG A 232 -5.18 7.48 -10.15
CA ARG A 232 -6.57 7.97 -10.02
C ARG A 232 -6.62 9.46 -9.70
N CYS A 233 -5.79 9.93 -8.77
CA CYS A 233 -5.72 11.34 -8.40
C CYS A 233 -5.35 12.22 -9.61
N ILE A 234 -4.37 11.80 -10.41
CA ILE A 234 -3.95 12.53 -11.62
C ILE A 234 -5.09 12.56 -12.65
N CYS A 235 -5.66 11.40 -12.98
CA CYS A 235 -6.75 11.32 -13.96
C CYS A 235 -7.96 12.18 -13.55
N GLN A 236 -8.32 12.16 -12.26
CA GLN A 236 -9.40 12.99 -11.72
C GLN A 236 -9.07 14.50 -11.70
N SER A 237 -7.80 14.86 -11.50
CA SER A 237 -7.36 16.26 -11.48
C SER A 237 -7.43 16.88 -12.89
N VAL A 238 -6.88 16.18 -13.89
CA VAL A 238 -6.87 16.61 -15.29
C VAL A 238 -8.27 16.58 -15.90
N GLY A 239 -9.09 15.60 -15.49
CA GLY A 239 -10.38 15.33 -16.13
C GLY A 239 -10.22 14.63 -17.47
N ASN A 240 -11.33 14.15 -18.05
CA ASN A 240 -11.36 13.49 -19.37
C ASN A 240 -10.31 12.38 -19.53
N SER A 241 -9.96 11.71 -18.43
CA SER A 241 -8.99 10.61 -18.43
C SER A 241 -9.47 9.52 -17.48
N TYR A 242 -9.12 8.28 -17.79
CA TYR A 242 -9.58 7.11 -17.06
C TYR A 242 -8.42 6.24 -16.61
N ALA A 243 -8.38 5.90 -15.32
CA ALA A 243 -7.38 5.03 -14.73
C ALA A 243 -7.91 3.60 -14.66
N LEU A 244 -7.21 2.66 -15.30
CA LEU A 244 -7.39 1.23 -15.09
C LEU A 244 -6.61 0.78 -13.86
N ASP A 245 -7.13 -0.26 -13.19
CA ASP A 245 -6.50 -0.86 -12.03
C ASP A 245 -5.28 -1.71 -12.45
N SER A 246 -4.20 -1.72 -11.66
CA SER A 246 -2.99 -2.50 -11.96
C SER A 246 -3.24 -4.01 -12.05
N TYR A 247 -4.35 -4.50 -11.48
CA TYR A 247 -4.77 -5.90 -11.57
C TYR A 247 -5.60 -6.22 -12.81
N SER A 248 -5.90 -5.25 -13.69
CA SER A 248 -6.80 -5.44 -14.85
C SER A 248 -6.32 -6.55 -15.80
N VAL A 249 -5.01 -6.77 -15.94
CA VAL A 249 -4.45 -7.85 -16.76
C VAL A 249 -4.74 -9.23 -16.17
N MET A 250 -4.75 -9.36 -14.84
CA MET A 250 -4.93 -10.64 -14.13
C MET A 250 -6.40 -10.93 -13.83
N MET A 251 -7.16 -9.90 -13.46
CA MET A 251 -8.54 -10.02 -12.96
C MET A 251 -9.60 -9.60 -13.99
N GLY A 252 -9.16 -9.11 -15.15
CA GLY A 252 -10.02 -8.49 -16.16
C GLY A 252 -10.26 -7.00 -15.87
N CYS A 253 -10.60 -6.26 -16.93
CA CYS A 253 -10.92 -4.84 -16.81
C CYS A 253 -12.26 -4.60 -16.12
N PRO A 254 -12.40 -3.51 -15.35
CA PRO A 254 -13.70 -3.09 -14.83
C PRO A 254 -14.65 -2.71 -15.96
N SER A 255 -15.94 -2.57 -15.65
CA SER A 255 -16.90 -1.97 -16.58
C SER A 255 -16.46 -0.55 -16.95
N HIS A 256 -16.65 -0.17 -18.21
CA HIS A 256 -16.37 1.18 -18.67
C HIS A 256 -17.35 2.19 -18.04
N PRO A 257 -16.99 3.49 -17.98
CA PRO A 257 -17.93 4.54 -17.62
C PRO A 257 -19.15 4.58 -18.56
N ASP A 258 -20.29 5.06 -18.04
CA ASP A 258 -21.52 5.28 -18.86
C ASP A 258 -21.37 6.44 -19.85
N THR A 259 -20.43 7.35 -19.57
CA THR A 259 -20.10 8.48 -20.45
C THR A 259 -19.44 8.00 -21.74
N GLU A 260 -19.72 8.67 -22.86
CA GLU A 260 -19.15 8.29 -24.15
C GLU A 260 -17.63 8.44 -24.21
N ILE A 261 -16.96 7.47 -24.84
CA ILE A 261 -15.50 7.43 -24.95
C ILE A 261 -14.92 8.68 -25.63
N LYS A 262 -15.68 9.34 -26.52
CA LYS A 262 -15.23 10.56 -27.24
C LYS A 262 -14.97 11.77 -26.33
N TYR A 263 -15.43 11.73 -25.08
CA TYR A 263 -15.17 12.77 -24.08
C TYR A 263 -13.88 12.54 -23.30
N TYR A 264 -13.21 11.41 -23.51
CA TYR A 264 -11.95 11.09 -22.87
C TYR A 264 -10.79 11.28 -23.85
N ASN A 265 -9.72 11.87 -23.33
CA ASN A 265 -8.46 12.07 -24.03
C ASN A 265 -7.46 10.96 -23.68
N TYR A 266 -7.55 10.37 -22.48
CA TYR A 266 -6.56 9.39 -22.02
C TYR A 266 -7.16 8.19 -21.30
N VAL A 267 -6.57 7.01 -21.52
CA VAL A 267 -6.70 5.83 -20.65
C VAL A 267 -5.31 5.43 -20.16
N VAL A 268 -5.17 5.20 -18.85
CA VAL A 268 -3.89 4.89 -18.20
C VAL A 268 -3.97 3.55 -17.51
N LEU A 269 -3.00 2.67 -17.76
CA LEU A 269 -2.82 1.40 -17.05
C LEU A 269 -1.39 1.32 -16.46
N PRO A 270 -1.23 1.39 -15.13
CA PRO A 270 0.00 0.97 -14.48
C PRO A 270 0.14 -0.56 -14.59
N VAL A 271 1.34 -1.04 -14.93
CA VAL A 271 1.62 -2.46 -15.14
C VAL A 271 2.63 -2.94 -14.11
N HIS A 272 2.25 -3.93 -13.30
CA HIS A 272 3.15 -4.55 -12.32
C HIS A 272 3.99 -5.63 -13.01
N LEU A 273 5.28 -5.35 -13.20
CA LEU A 273 6.25 -6.16 -13.92
C LEU A 273 7.06 -7.02 -12.94
N SER A 274 7.08 -8.34 -13.16
CA SER A 274 7.88 -9.30 -12.38
C SER A 274 7.71 -9.23 -10.84
N ASN A 275 6.59 -8.72 -10.34
CA ASN A 275 6.29 -8.50 -8.92
C ASN A 275 7.21 -7.52 -8.16
N ILE A 276 8.17 -6.89 -8.83
CA ILE A 276 9.18 -6.01 -8.20
C ILE A 276 9.52 -4.78 -9.04
N HIS A 277 8.71 -4.47 -10.04
CA HIS A 277 9.01 -3.44 -11.01
C HIS A 277 7.72 -2.88 -11.63
N TRP A 278 7.76 -1.64 -12.12
CA TRP A 278 6.58 -0.92 -12.60
C TRP A 278 6.82 -0.32 -13.99
N GLY A 279 5.88 -0.60 -14.90
CA GLY A 279 5.74 0.10 -16.18
C GLY A 279 4.39 0.80 -16.26
N VAL A 280 4.17 1.56 -17.33
CA VAL A 280 2.87 2.18 -17.59
C VAL A 280 2.55 2.23 -19.08
N ILE A 281 1.26 2.05 -19.37
CA ILE A 281 0.65 2.24 -20.67
C ILE A 281 -0.26 3.47 -20.59
N ILE A 282 -0.03 4.46 -21.43
CA ILE A 282 -0.84 5.67 -21.54
C ILE A 282 -1.37 5.72 -22.97
N VAL A 283 -2.69 5.69 -23.15
CA VAL A 283 -3.31 5.73 -24.47
C VAL A 283 -3.93 7.09 -24.69
N ASP A 284 -3.48 7.81 -25.72
CA ASP A 284 -4.14 9.01 -26.23
C ASP A 284 -5.33 8.58 -27.12
N ILE A 285 -6.49 9.15 -26.85
CA ILE A 285 -7.75 8.90 -27.54
C ILE A 285 -8.19 10.22 -28.18
N SER A 286 -8.16 10.26 -29.51
CA SER A 286 -8.38 11.49 -30.26
C SER A 286 -9.54 11.33 -31.25
N TYR A 287 -10.77 11.36 -30.74
CA TYR A 287 -12.00 11.32 -31.55
C TYR A 287 -12.26 12.61 -32.35
N ARG A 288 -11.59 13.70 -32.01
CA ARG A 288 -11.77 15.00 -32.66
C ARG A 288 -10.90 15.17 -33.91
N MET A 289 -9.96 14.25 -34.14
CA MET A 289 -9.14 14.23 -35.34
C MET A 289 -9.91 13.63 -36.52
N ASP A 290 -9.51 13.99 -37.74
CA ASP A 290 -10.02 13.39 -38.97
C ASP A 290 -8.85 12.76 -39.77
N PRO A 291 -8.70 11.42 -39.76
CA PRO A 291 -9.56 10.45 -39.07
C PRO A 291 -9.31 10.39 -37.55
N PRO A 292 -10.27 9.89 -36.75
CA PRO A 292 -10.07 9.59 -35.32
C PRO A 292 -8.91 8.62 -35.08
N THR A 293 -8.13 8.84 -34.02
CA THR A 293 -6.95 8.01 -33.68
C THR A 293 -6.93 7.52 -32.24
N ILE A 294 -6.23 6.39 -32.05
CA ILE A 294 -5.84 5.83 -30.75
C ILE A 294 -4.33 5.58 -30.79
N THR A 295 -3.58 6.21 -29.88
CA THR A 295 -2.11 6.16 -29.87
C THR A 295 -1.60 5.63 -28.54
N PRO A 296 -1.10 4.38 -28.48
CA PRO A 296 -0.54 3.81 -27.27
C PRO A 296 0.89 4.32 -27.01
N TYR A 297 1.17 4.76 -25.78
CA TYR A 297 2.49 5.08 -25.29
C TYR A 297 2.89 4.09 -24.20
N PHE A 298 4.08 3.51 -24.34
CA PHE A 298 4.65 2.57 -23.38
C PHE A 298 5.85 3.20 -22.70
N TYR A 299 5.89 3.13 -21.37
CA TYR A 299 7.01 3.61 -20.59
C TYR A 299 7.41 2.59 -19.52
N GLU A 300 8.70 2.28 -19.51
CA GLU A 300 9.34 1.37 -18.57
C GLU A 300 10.64 2.05 -18.09
N PRO A 301 10.75 2.44 -16.80
CA PRO A 301 11.85 3.26 -16.28
C PRO A 301 13.28 2.68 -16.35
N LEU A 302 13.49 1.37 -16.43
CA LEU A 302 14.76 0.72 -16.75
C LEU A 302 15.09 0.79 -18.25
N CYS A 303 14.10 1.03 -19.09
CA CYS A 303 14.16 0.98 -20.55
C CYS A 303 14.78 -0.33 -21.05
N SER A 304 14.37 -1.44 -20.43
CA SER A 304 14.83 -2.78 -20.73
C SER A 304 13.90 -3.43 -21.76
N ALA A 305 14.48 -3.96 -22.84
CA ALA A 305 13.75 -4.73 -23.84
C ALA A 305 13.12 -6.01 -23.27
N ASN A 306 13.55 -6.46 -22.07
CA ASN A 306 13.02 -7.66 -21.42
C ASN A 306 11.54 -7.53 -21.04
N TYR A 307 11.02 -6.31 -20.92
CA TYR A 307 9.63 -6.06 -20.54
C TYR A 307 8.72 -5.72 -21.73
N THR A 308 9.28 -5.62 -22.94
CA THR A 308 8.54 -5.26 -24.17
C THR A 308 7.36 -6.18 -24.40
N GLU A 309 7.58 -7.50 -24.41
CA GLU A 309 6.52 -8.49 -24.64
C GLU A 309 5.44 -8.45 -23.56
N THR A 310 5.83 -8.23 -22.29
CA THR A 310 4.86 -8.14 -21.18
C THR A 310 3.98 -6.89 -21.28
N MET A 311 4.56 -5.75 -21.65
CA MET A 311 3.83 -4.50 -21.84
C MET A 311 2.89 -4.56 -23.05
N GLU A 312 3.35 -5.11 -24.17
CA GLU A 312 2.53 -5.30 -25.37
C GLU A 312 1.38 -6.28 -25.10
N TYR A 313 1.65 -7.38 -24.40
CA TYR A 313 0.61 -8.31 -23.95
C TYR A 313 -0.43 -7.63 -23.05
N ALA A 314 0.00 -6.83 -22.08
CA ALA A 314 -0.90 -6.09 -21.20
C ALA A 314 -1.77 -5.07 -21.97
N TYR A 315 -1.21 -4.42 -22.99
CA TYR A 315 -1.98 -3.54 -23.88
C TYR A 315 -3.06 -4.32 -24.63
N ASP A 316 -2.68 -5.40 -25.32
CA ASP A 316 -3.60 -6.14 -26.20
C ASP A 316 -4.75 -6.80 -25.42
N THR A 317 -4.45 -7.36 -24.25
CA THR A 317 -5.40 -8.16 -23.45
C THR A 317 -6.25 -7.33 -22.50
N ALA A 318 -5.78 -6.17 -22.04
CA ALA A 318 -6.55 -5.34 -21.11
C ALA A 318 -7.01 -4.04 -21.77
N VAL A 319 -6.07 -3.21 -22.23
CA VAL A 319 -6.38 -1.83 -22.64
C VAL A 319 -7.13 -1.80 -23.98
N ALA A 320 -6.64 -2.51 -24.98
CA ALA A 320 -7.24 -2.53 -26.32
C ALA A 320 -8.64 -3.15 -26.30
N GLU A 321 -8.84 -4.23 -25.53
CA GLU A 321 -10.16 -4.85 -25.36
C GLU A 321 -11.13 -3.92 -24.63
N PHE A 322 -10.69 -3.28 -23.54
CA PHE A 322 -11.48 -2.30 -22.80
C PHE A 322 -11.94 -1.14 -23.69
N LEU A 323 -11.04 -0.55 -24.48
CA LEU A 323 -11.35 0.55 -25.38
C LEU A 323 -12.35 0.15 -26.49
N LYS A 324 -12.19 -1.04 -27.07
CA LYS A 324 -13.12 -1.58 -28.07
C LYS A 324 -14.51 -1.79 -27.47
N ASN A 325 -14.58 -2.38 -26.29
CA ASN A 325 -15.86 -2.61 -25.60
C ASN A 325 -16.55 -1.28 -25.27
N TRP A 326 -15.82 -0.30 -24.77
CA TRP A 326 -16.36 1.02 -24.47
C TRP A 326 -16.82 1.77 -25.74
N HIS A 327 -16.05 1.71 -26.83
CA HIS A 327 -16.47 2.27 -28.11
C HIS A 327 -17.76 1.61 -28.62
N ASN A 328 -17.80 0.28 -28.68
CA ASN A 328 -18.97 -0.45 -29.17
C ASN A 328 -20.23 -0.14 -28.36
N ALA A 329 -20.08 0.07 -27.04
CA ALA A 329 -21.19 0.40 -26.17
C ALA A 329 -21.66 1.86 -26.31
N SER A 330 -20.74 2.80 -26.56
CA SER A 330 -21.03 4.24 -26.49
C SER A 330 -21.09 4.99 -27.82
N MET A 331 -20.56 4.41 -28.90
CA MET A 331 -20.45 5.02 -30.23
C MET A 331 -21.16 4.16 -31.29
N LEU A 332 -22.45 3.88 -31.07
CA LEU A 332 -23.23 2.96 -31.92
C LEU A 332 -23.27 3.43 -33.38
N GLY A 333 -22.79 2.57 -34.29
CA GLY A 333 -22.78 2.81 -35.73
C GLY A 333 -21.57 3.60 -36.25
N GLU A 334 -20.71 4.08 -35.36
CA GLU A 334 -19.44 4.71 -35.73
C GLU A 334 -18.35 3.66 -35.96
N SER A 335 -17.38 3.97 -36.82
CA SER A 335 -16.20 3.12 -36.98
C SER A 335 -15.22 3.32 -35.83
N TYR A 336 -14.59 2.23 -35.38
CA TYR A 336 -13.53 2.30 -34.38
C TYR A 336 -12.36 3.16 -34.90
N PRO A 337 -11.76 4.05 -34.07
CA PRO A 337 -10.62 4.87 -34.46
C PRO A 337 -9.43 4.08 -35.01
N THR A 338 -8.63 4.71 -35.86
CA THR A 338 -7.40 4.11 -36.37
C THR A 338 -6.40 3.98 -35.24
N THR A 339 -5.93 2.76 -34.97
CA THR A 339 -4.88 2.54 -33.98
C THR A 339 -3.52 2.84 -34.60
N GLU A 340 -2.84 3.86 -34.08
CA GLU A 340 -1.50 4.24 -34.50
C GLU A 340 -0.45 3.26 -33.98
N LYS A 341 0.77 3.33 -34.52
CA LYS A 341 1.90 2.55 -34.04
C LYS A 341 2.24 2.97 -32.62
N SER A 342 2.38 1.98 -31.72
CA SER A 342 2.78 2.22 -30.34
C SER A 342 4.12 2.97 -30.24
N VAL A 343 4.17 3.91 -29.30
CA VAL A 343 5.33 4.75 -29.04
C VAL A 343 6.02 4.31 -27.76
N TRP A 344 7.28 3.89 -27.87
CA TRP A 344 8.12 3.57 -26.72
C TRP A 344 8.82 4.83 -26.20
N LEU A 345 8.48 5.23 -24.98
CA LEU A 345 9.15 6.31 -24.27
C LEU A 345 10.43 5.75 -23.64
N THR A 346 11.58 6.21 -24.13
CA THR A 346 12.91 5.67 -23.78
C THR A 346 13.64 6.50 -22.71
N SER A 347 12.93 7.45 -22.09
CA SER A 347 13.46 8.39 -21.12
C SER A 347 12.32 8.95 -20.27
N PRO A 348 12.58 9.32 -18.99
CA PRO A 348 13.86 9.17 -18.29
C PRO A 348 14.15 7.73 -17.86
N LYS A 349 15.43 7.41 -17.67
CA LYS A 349 15.82 6.17 -16.98
C LYS A 349 15.81 6.38 -15.48
N GLN A 350 15.40 5.37 -14.71
CA GLN A 350 15.48 5.44 -13.25
C GLN A 350 16.95 5.52 -12.79
N PRO A 351 17.26 6.40 -11.83
CA PRO A 351 18.63 6.55 -11.31
C PRO A 351 19.03 5.40 -10.38
N ASP A 352 18.06 4.66 -9.85
CA ASP A 352 18.23 3.66 -8.80
C ASP A 352 17.39 2.39 -9.07
N GLY A 353 17.39 1.43 -8.15
CA GLY A 353 16.67 0.15 -8.29
C GLY A 353 15.22 0.15 -7.80
N THR A 354 14.66 1.30 -7.37
CA THR A 354 13.43 1.38 -6.56
C THR A 354 12.46 2.47 -6.98
N SER A 355 12.89 3.41 -7.82
CA SER A 355 12.12 4.60 -8.21
C SER A 355 11.22 4.39 -9.43
N CYS A 356 11.13 3.17 -9.99
CA CYS A 356 10.26 2.87 -11.13
C CYS A 356 8.81 3.35 -10.91
N GLY A 357 8.24 3.10 -9.74
CA GLY A 357 6.91 3.57 -9.36
C GLY A 357 6.78 5.11 -9.39
N VAL A 358 7.80 5.81 -8.90
CA VAL A 358 7.83 7.29 -8.88
C VAL A 358 7.89 7.84 -10.31
N LEU A 359 8.72 7.23 -11.16
CA LEU A 359 8.91 7.67 -12.54
C LEU A 359 7.67 7.43 -13.39
N ILE A 360 6.95 6.31 -13.22
CA ILE A 360 5.70 6.11 -13.97
C ILE A 360 4.63 7.14 -13.58
N ILE A 361 4.54 7.51 -12.29
CA ILE A 361 3.61 8.54 -11.83
C ILE A 361 3.97 9.91 -12.45
N ALA A 362 5.26 10.26 -12.46
CA ALA A 362 5.74 11.48 -13.08
C ALA A 362 5.48 11.52 -14.60
N GLN A 363 5.67 10.40 -15.29
CA GLN A 363 5.39 10.28 -16.72
C GLN A 363 3.89 10.48 -17.02
N ILE A 364 3.01 9.85 -16.23
CA ILE A 364 1.56 10.02 -16.35
C ILE A 364 1.18 11.49 -16.13
N TYR A 365 1.63 12.09 -15.02
CA TYR A 365 1.31 13.48 -14.68
C TYR A 365 1.69 14.44 -15.81
N THR A 366 2.90 14.30 -16.33
CA THR A 366 3.46 15.15 -17.38
C THR A 366 2.65 15.02 -18.68
N MET A 367 2.41 13.79 -19.12
CA MET A 367 1.68 13.54 -20.38
C MET A 367 0.23 14.00 -20.33
N LEU A 368 -0.49 13.72 -19.24
CA LEU A 368 -1.90 14.11 -19.12
C LEU A 368 -2.06 15.64 -19.02
N LYS A 369 -1.02 16.38 -18.61
CA LYS A 369 -0.97 17.85 -18.65
C LYS A 369 -0.48 18.41 -20.00
N ASN A 370 -0.32 17.57 -21.03
CA ASN A 370 0.23 17.95 -22.33
C ASN A 370 1.64 18.55 -22.25
N SER A 371 2.42 18.16 -21.24
CA SER A 371 3.84 18.47 -21.14
C SER A 371 4.66 17.26 -21.57
N LEU A 372 5.85 17.52 -22.12
CA LEU A 372 6.85 16.50 -22.46
C LEU A 372 8.21 16.80 -21.80
N LEU A 373 8.23 17.68 -20.78
CA LEU A 373 9.45 18.11 -20.13
C LEU A 373 10.11 16.91 -19.42
N PHE A 374 9.34 16.15 -18.64
CA PHE A 374 9.83 14.97 -17.95
C PHE A 374 10.40 13.90 -18.91
N THR A 375 9.70 13.63 -20.02
CA THR A 375 10.11 12.61 -21.02
C THR A 375 11.53 12.84 -21.56
N LYS A 376 12.02 14.09 -21.55
CA LYS A 376 13.35 14.47 -22.07
C LYS A 376 14.38 14.72 -20.97
N SER A 377 14.01 14.53 -19.72
CA SER A 377 14.83 14.90 -18.56
C SER A 377 15.82 13.81 -18.19
N PHE A 378 16.91 14.21 -17.52
CA PHE A 378 17.68 13.30 -16.68
C PHE A 378 17.13 13.40 -15.25
N VAL A 379 16.91 12.27 -14.59
CA VAL A 379 16.38 12.23 -13.21
C VAL A 379 17.52 11.95 -12.25
N SER A 380 17.83 12.89 -11.38
CA SER A 380 18.79 12.74 -10.29
C SER A 380 18.16 12.10 -9.04
N GLU A 381 19.00 11.74 -8.06
CA GLU A 381 18.51 11.31 -6.74
C GLU A 381 17.70 12.40 -6.03
N ASP A 382 18.10 13.67 -6.18
CA ASP A 382 17.36 14.81 -5.63
C ASP A 382 15.99 14.97 -6.28
N ASP A 383 15.88 14.80 -7.60
CA ASP A 383 14.60 14.79 -8.30
C ASP A 383 13.69 13.69 -7.74
N ALA A 384 14.22 12.47 -7.59
CA ALA A 384 13.46 11.35 -7.02
C ALA A 384 13.02 11.63 -5.57
N ALA A 385 13.87 12.24 -4.74
CA ALA A 385 13.55 12.62 -3.38
C ALA A 385 12.42 13.66 -3.31
N ILE A 386 12.47 14.70 -4.17
CA ILE A 386 11.41 15.72 -4.24
C ILE A 386 10.11 15.13 -4.77
N MET A 387 10.17 14.27 -5.80
CA MET A 387 8.97 13.58 -6.30
C MET A 387 8.30 12.73 -5.21
N ARG A 388 9.08 11.99 -4.40
CA ARG A 388 8.56 11.22 -3.25
C ARG A 388 7.98 12.11 -2.17
N LEU A 389 8.64 13.23 -1.85
CA LEU A 389 8.14 14.22 -0.90
C LEU A 389 6.77 14.75 -1.32
N ARG A 390 6.60 15.08 -2.61
CA ARG A 390 5.34 15.59 -3.15
C ARG A 390 4.25 14.52 -3.22
N ILE A 391 4.58 13.27 -3.60
CA ILE A 391 3.63 12.14 -3.52
C ILE A 391 3.13 11.98 -2.08
N MET A 392 4.02 12.02 -1.09
CA MET A 392 3.66 11.89 0.32
C MET A 392 2.75 13.05 0.78
N TRP A 393 3.08 14.28 0.37
CA TRP A 393 2.28 15.46 0.66
C TRP A 393 0.88 15.38 0.04
N MET A 394 0.76 14.89 -1.20
CA MET A 394 -0.52 14.75 -1.90
C MET A 394 -1.54 13.91 -1.14
N PHE A 395 -1.08 12.91 -0.37
CA PHE A 395 -1.93 12.05 0.44
C PHE A 395 -2.23 12.63 1.82
N LEU A 396 -1.20 13.12 2.53
CA LEU A 396 -1.34 13.56 3.92
C LEU A 396 -2.03 14.92 4.05
N SER A 397 -1.95 15.76 3.03
CA SER A 397 -2.56 17.09 3.04
C SER A 397 -4.07 17.06 2.79
N GLN A 398 -4.63 15.88 2.56
CA GLN A 398 -6.06 15.68 2.39
C GLN A 398 -6.78 15.70 3.74
N PRO A 399 -8.12 15.87 3.77
CA PRO A 399 -8.87 15.78 5.02
C PRO A 399 -8.77 14.38 5.65
N GLU A 400 -8.41 14.34 6.93
CA GLU A 400 -8.52 13.12 7.73
C GLU A 400 -10.00 12.77 7.96
N ILE A 401 -10.37 11.52 7.72
CA ILE A 401 -11.66 10.96 8.12
C ILE A 401 -11.52 10.55 9.58
N THR A 402 -12.07 11.34 10.49
CA THR A 402 -12.12 10.96 11.90
C THR A 402 -13.12 9.82 12.10
N THR A 403 -12.63 8.59 12.19
CA THR A 403 -13.43 7.41 12.56
C THR A 403 -13.40 7.13 14.07
N ARG A 404 -12.65 7.93 14.85
CA ARG A 404 -12.47 7.74 16.29
C ARG A 404 -13.77 8.02 17.04
N GLY A 405 -14.63 7.00 17.13
CA GLY A 405 -15.80 7.04 17.99
C GLY A 405 -15.38 7.20 19.46
N ASN A 406 -16.18 7.92 20.24
CA ASN A 406 -15.93 8.16 21.67
C ASN A 406 -15.64 6.88 22.48
N LYS A 407 -16.17 5.72 22.04
CA LYS A 407 -15.92 4.41 22.66
C LYS A 407 -14.49 3.90 22.43
N VAL A 408 -13.98 4.00 21.20
CA VAL A 408 -12.61 3.57 20.87
C VAL A 408 -11.60 4.44 21.61
N ALA A 409 -11.81 5.75 21.65
CA ALA A 409 -10.94 6.68 22.38
C ALA A 409 -10.77 6.30 23.86
N ARG A 410 -11.87 5.98 24.56
CA ARG A 410 -11.84 5.57 25.98
C ARG A 410 -11.13 4.23 26.20
N VAL A 411 -11.34 3.27 25.30
CA VAL A 411 -10.69 1.94 25.40
C VAL A 411 -9.18 2.06 25.21
N VAL A 412 -8.74 2.88 24.26
CA VAL A 412 -7.32 3.18 24.01
C VAL A 412 -6.71 3.83 25.24
N GLU A 413 -7.32 4.87 25.80
CA GLU A 413 -6.83 5.56 27.00
C GLU A 413 -6.75 4.63 28.23
N SER A 414 -7.79 3.83 28.48
CA SER A 414 -7.76 2.85 29.59
C SER A 414 -6.66 1.82 29.42
N THR A 415 -6.42 1.35 28.19
CA THR A 415 -5.38 0.37 27.90
C THR A 415 -3.98 0.98 28.07
N ASP A 416 -3.81 2.25 27.69
CA ASP A 416 -2.55 2.99 27.89
C ASP A 416 -2.15 3.08 29.36
N ILE A 417 -3.11 3.45 30.23
CA ILE A 417 -2.90 3.53 31.69
C ILE A 417 -2.48 2.17 32.26
N GLU A 418 -3.14 1.09 31.85
CA GLU A 418 -2.81 -0.27 32.31
C GLU A 418 -1.42 -0.71 31.81
N LEU A 419 -1.06 -0.39 30.57
CA LEU A 419 0.26 -0.70 30.02
C LEU A 419 1.38 0.04 30.78
N LEU A 420 1.21 1.34 31.02
CA LEU A 420 2.16 2.14 31.80
C LEU A 420 2.31 1.64 33.25
N ALA A 421 1.25 1.10 33.84
CA ALA A 421 1.30 0.55 35.19
C ALA A 421 1.98 -0.83 35.26
N THR A 422 2.05 -1.57 34.16
CA THR A 422 2.43 -3.00 34.16
C THR A 422 3.70 -3.31 33.40
N ILE A 423 4.07 -2.49 32.41
CA ILE A 423 5.27 -2.64 31.62
C ILE A 423 6.29 -1.60 32.12
N LYS A 424 7.41 -2.08 32.64
CA LYS A 424 8.55 -1.21 32.96
C LYS A 424 9.22 -0.83 31.64
N THR A 425 9.06 0.42 31.24
CA THR A 425 9.79 1.08 30.15
C THR A 425 11.25 1.30 30.52
#